data_AF-A0A1E3V6X2-F1
#
_entry.id   AF-A0A1E3V6X2-F1
#
_cell.length_a   1.000
_cell.length_b   1.000
_cell.length_c   1.000
_cell.angle_alpha   90.00
_cell.angle_beta   90.00
_cell.angle_gamma   90.00
#
_symmetry.space_group_name_H-M   'P 1'
#
loop_
_entity.id
_entity.type
_entity.pdbx_description
1 polymer ?
#
loop_
_entity_poly.entity_id
_entity_poly.type
_entity_poly.pdbx_seq_one_letter_code
_entity_poly.pdbx_strand_id
1 'polypeptide(L)'
;MPINVNNPEADALTRRFAQMAGVGITDAIVIAMREAIERRRHAETPLETAARLRRKHGVSMNDETRKPLSRDVFDAMWSEG
;
A
#
# COMPACT_ATOMS: atom_id res chain seq x y z
N MET A 1 2.95 17.60 -14.29
CA MET A 1 1.67 18.30 -14.52
C MET A 1 1.04 18.63 -13.17
N PRO A 2 0.55 19.86 -12.92
CA PRO A 2 -0.11 20.19 -11.66
C PRO A 2 -1.47 19.50 -11.56
N ILE A 3 -1.79 18.97 -10.38
CA ILE A 3 -3.12 18.42 -10.06
C ILE A 3 -4.03 19.59 -9.71
N ASN A 4 -5.15 19.72 -10.43
CA ASN A 4 -6.15 20.74 -10.11
C ASN A 4 -7.24 20.14 -9.22
N VAL A 5 -7.47 20.72 -8.05
CA VAL A 5 -8.47 20.27 -7.08
C VAL A 5 -9.77 21.05 -7.31
N ASN A 6 -10.64 20.53 -8.18
CA ASN A 6 -11.92 21.16 -8.52
C ASN A 6 -13.05 20.85 -7.52
N ASN A 7 -12.75 20.11 -6.46
CA ASN A 7 -13.70 19.78 -5.40
C ASN A 7 -13.55 20.80 -4.25
N PRO A 8 -14.61 21.57 -3.91
CA PRO A 8 -14.55 22.59 -2.86
C PRO A 8 -14.18 22.06 -1.47
N GLU A 9 -14.62 20.84 -1.13
CA GLU A 9 -14.30 20.20 0.15
C GLU A 9 -12.81 19.85 0.21
N ALA A 10 -12.26 19.31 -0.87
CA ALA A 10 -10.84 18.97 -0.95
C ALA A 10 -9.93 20.21 -0.88
N ASP A 11 -10.32 21.33 -1.51
CA ASP A 11 -9.61 22.62 -1.37
C ASP A 11 -9.65 23.13 0.08
N ALA A 12 -10.82 23.12 0.72
CA ALA A 12 -10.98 23.55 2.11
C ALA A 12 -10.15 22.69 3.09
N LEU A 13 -10.18 21.37 2.93
CA LEU A 13 -9.38 20.44 3.73
C LEU A 13 -7.88 20.67 3.53
N THR A 14 -7.45 20.86 2.29
CA THR A 14 -6.04 21.11 1.96
C THR A 14 -5.55 22.41 2.56
N ARG A 15 -6.32 23.50 2.45
CA ARG A 15 -5.96 24.79 3.06
C ARG A 15 -5.85 24.70 4.57
N ARG A 16 -6.82 24.03 5.20
CA ARG A 16 -6.80 23.80 6.66
C ARG A 16 -5.57 22.99 7.06
N PHE A 17 -5.25 21.93 6.34
CA PHE A 17 -4.08 21.11 6.62
C PHE A 17 -2.77 21.87 6.42
N ALA A 18 -2.64 22.62 5.33
CA ALA A 18 -1.50 23.49 5.06
C ALA A 18 -1.27 24.50 6.19
N GLN A 19 -2.34 25.12 6.70
CA GLN A 19 -2.26 26.04 7.83
C GLN A 19 -1.82 25.34 9.12
N MET A 20 -2.35 24.15 9.41
CA MET A 20 -1.98 23.38 10.61
C MET A 20 -0.52 22.90 10.56
N ALA A 21 -0.06 22.48 9.38
CA ALA A 21 1.29 21.96 9.18
C ALA A 21 2.32 23.07 8.91
N GLY A 22 1.91 24.31 8.67
CA GLY A 22 2.80 25.44 8.38
C GLY A 22 3.53 25.32 7.04
N VAL A 23 2.93 24.65 6.05
CA VAL A 23 3.53 24.36 4.74
C VAL A 23 2.70 24.93 3.59
N GLY A 24 3.26 24.94 2.38
CA GLY A 24 2.52 25.31 1.17
C GLY A 24 1.42 24.31 0.82
N ILE A 25 0.43 24.73 0.03
CA ILE A 25 -0.72 23.89 -0.40
C ILE A 25 -0.23 22.60 -1.08
N THR A 26 0.76 22.70 -1.98
CA THR A 26 1.30 21.53 -2.69
C THR A 26 1.95 20.54 -1.73
N ASP A 27 2.75 21.02 -0.78
CA ASP A 27 3.41 20.16 0.22
C ASP A 27 2.38 19.51 1.13
N ALA A 28 1.34 20.25 1.53
CA ALA A 28 0.22 19.75 2.32
C ALA A 28 -0.47 18.56 1.63
N ILE A 29 -0.70 18.63 0.31
CA ILE A 29 -1.26 17.52 -0.48
C ILE A 29 -0.32 16.31 -0.45
N VAL A 30 0.98 16.52 -0.70
CA VAL A 30 1.95 15.43 -0.75
C VAL A 30 2.06 14.72 0.60
N ILE A 31 2.11 15.47 1.70
CA ILE A 31 2.18 14.93 3.06
C ILE A 31 0.92 14.13 3.36
N ALA A 32 -0.28 14.71 3.17
CA ALA A 32 -1.55 14.05 3.46
C ALA A 32 -1.70 12.74 2.67
N MET A 33 -1.31 12.74 1.39
CA MET A 33 -1.38 11.56 0.54
C MET A 33 -0.37 10.48 0.96
N ARG A 34 0.86 10.87 1.33
CA ARG A 34 1.87 9.94 1.82
C ARG A 34 1.42 9.28 3.12
N GLU A 35 0.96 10.06 4.08
CA GLU A 35 0.45 9.54 5.35
C GLU A 35 -0.79 8.66 5.16
N ALA A 36 -1.72 9.03 4.27
CA ALA A 36 -2.88 8.20 3.97
C ALA A 36 -2.49 6.84 3.36
N ILE A 37 -1.48 6.81 2.48
CA ILE A 37 -0.93 5.57 1.91
C ILE A 37 -0.22 4.76 2.99
N GLU A 38 0.65 5.38 3.79
CA GLU A 38 1.38 4.71 4.86
C GLU A 38 0.43 4.14 5.92
N ARG A 39 -0.56 4.91 6.36
CA ARG A 39 -1.60 4.44 7.28
C ARG A 39 -2.36 3.23 6.74
N ARG A 40 -2.64 3.19 5.44
CA ARG A 40 -3.24 2.01 4.79
C ARG A 40 -2.27 0.84 4.69
N ARG A 41 -0.99 1.09 4.44
CA ARG A 41 0.06 0.05 4.39
C ARG A 41 0.35 -0.56 5.76
N HIS A 42 0.27 0.23 6.83
CA HIS A 42 0.50 -0.21 8.21
C HIS A 42 -0.77 -0.73 8.90
N ALA A 43 -1.92 -0.71 8.22
CA ALA A 43 -3.17 -1.24 8.78
C ALA A 43 -3.16 -2.78 8.92
N GLU A 44 -2.28 -3.47 8.20
CA GLU A 44 -2.09 -4.91 8.28
C GLU A 44 -0.61 -5.22 8.56
N THR A 45 -0.35 -6.12 9.50
CA THR A 45 0.97 -6.74 9.64
C THR A 45 1.29 -7.59 8.41
N PRO A 46 2.58 -7.87 8.12
CA PRO A 46 2.95 -8.75 7.00
C PRO A 46 2.24 -10.12 7.03
N LEU A 47 2.00 -10.66 8.22
CA LEU A 47 1.29 -11.92 8.41
C LEU A 47 -0.19 -11.82 8.01
N GLU A 48 -0.86 -10.73 8.40
CA GLU A 48 -2.25 -10.46 8.07
C GLU A 48 -2.43 -10.18 6.58
N THR A 49 -1.51 -9.42 5.96
CA THR A 49 -1.48 -9.23 4.52
C THR A 49 -1.31 -10.55 3.78
N ALA A 50 -0.38 -11.41 4.22
CA ALA A 50 -0.21 -12.73 3.65
C ALA A 50 -1.48 -13.60 3.83
N ALA A 51 -2.16 -13.52 4.97
CA ALA A 51 -3.42 -14.22 5.21
C ALA A 51 -4.57 -13.71 4.32
N ARG A 52 -4.69 -12.40 4.11
CA ARG A 52 -5.67 -11.80 3.19
C ARG A 52 -5.42 -12.21 1.75
N LEU A 53 -4.16 -12.15 1.29
CA LEU A 53 -3.79 -12.55 -0.06
C LEU A 53 -4.07 -14.04 -0.28
N ARG A 54 -3.70 -14.90 0.67
CA ARG A 54 -4.01 -16.34 0.62
C ARG A 54 -5.51 -16.59 0.47
N ARG A 55 -6.35 -15.94 1.29
CA ARG A 55 -7.82 -16.02 1.15
C ARG A 55 -8.31 -15.54 -0.21
N LYS A 56 -7.83 -14.40 -0.69
CA LYS A 56 -8.21 -13.83 -2.00
C LYS A 56 -7.92 -14.79 -3.16
N HIS A 57 -6.81 -15.51 -3.09
CA HIS A 57 -6.36 -16.44 -4.12
C HIS A 57 -6.76 -17.90 -3.85
N GLY A 58 -7.57 -18.18 -2.81
CA GLY A 58 -8.00 -19.54 -2.47
C GLY A 58 -6.88 -20.46 -1.97
N VAL A 59 -5.76 -19.91 -1.51
CA VAL A 59 -4.60 -20.68 -1.04
C VAL A 59 -4.80 -21.06 0.43
N SER A 60 -4.90 -22.36 0.72
CA SER A 60 -4.93 -22.90 2.08
C SER A 60 -3.53 -23.30 2.54
N MET A 61 -3.24 -23.08 3.84
CA MET A 61 -2.00 -23.55 4.45
C MET A 61 -2.25 -24.88 5.16
N ASN A 62 -1.73 -25.96 4.59
CA ASN A 62 -1.63 -27.27 5.21
C ASN A 62 -0.13 -27.57 5.44
N ASP A 63 0.19 -28.71 6.06
CA ASP A 63 1.58 -29.02 6.41
C ASP A 63 2.48 -29.22 5.18
N GLU A 64 1.91 -29.57 4.03
CA GLU A 64 2.65 -29.67 2.77
C GLU A 64 2.94 -28.29 2.15
N THR A 65 1.98 -27.35 2.18
CA THR A 65 2.19 -25.98 1.63
C THR A 65 3.06 -25.09 2.52
N ARG A 66 3.41 -25.55 3.72
CA ARG A 66 4.42 -24.93 4.59
C ARG A 66 5.84 -25.38 4.31
N LYS A 67 6.04 -26.46 3.54
CA LYS A 67 7.37 -26.93 3.17
C LYS A 67 7.96 -25.99 2.11
N PRO A 68 9.25 -25.64 2.20
CA PRO A 68 9.92 -24.92 1.13
C PRO A 68 9.78 -25.67 -0.19
N LEU A 69 9.70 -24.93 -1.30
CA LEU A 69 9.80 -25.51 -2.62
C LEU A 69 11.15 -26.20 -2.79
N SER A 70 11.19 -27.26 -3.59
CA SER A 70 12.46 -27.84 -4.02
C SER A 70 13.23 -26.83 -4.85
N ARG A 71 14.56 -26.92 -4.81
CA ARG A 71 15.44 -25.99 -5.53
C ARG A 71 15.16 -25.97 -7.03
N ASP A 72 14.99 -27.15 -7.63
CA ASP A 72 14.72 -27.26 -9.07
C ASP A 72 13.43 -26.55 -9.49
N VAL A 73 12.37 -26.62 -8.66
CA VAL A 73 11.09 -25.93 -8.93
C VAL A 73 11.23 -24.43 -8.74
N PHE A 74 11.99 -23.99 -7.74
CA PHE A 74 12.28 -22.57 -7.53
C PHE A 74 13.08 -22.00 -8.71
N ASP A 75 14.16 -22.66 -9.12
CA ASP A 75 15.02 -22.19 -10.21
C ASP A 75 14.23 -22.11 -11.54
N ALA A 76 13.33 -23.06 -11.81
CA ALA A 76 12.47 -23.06 -13.00
C ALA A 76 11.50 -21.86 -13.07
N MET A 77 11.01 -21.35 -11.92
CA MET A 77 10.09 -20.19 -11.89
C MET A 77 10.80 -18.87 -12.22
N TRP A 78 12.14 -18.82 -12.15
CA TRP A 78 12.95 -17.62 -12.40
C TRP A 78 13.81 -17.71 -13.66
N SER A 79 13.81 -18.85 -14.35
CA SER A 79 14.60 -19.06 -15.58
C SER A 79 13.94 -18.57 -16.87
N GLU A 80 12.69 -18.11 -16.84
CA GLU A 80 12.05 -17.40 -17.97
C GLU A 80 12.13 -15.89 -17.75
N GLY A 81 13.28 -15.31 -18.10
CA GLY A 81 13.53 -13.86 -18.13
C GLY A 81 13.92 -13.40 -19.53
#